data_AF-I5BZX9-F1
#
_entry.id   AF-I5BZX9-F1
#
_cell.length_a   1.000
_cell.length_b   1.000
_cell.length_c   1.000
_cell.angle_alpha   90.00
_cell.angle_beta   90.00
_cell.angle_gamma   90.00
#
_symmetry.space_group_name_H-M   'P 1'
#
loop_
_entity.id
_entity.type
_entity.pdbx_description
1 polymer ?
#
loop_
_entity_poly.entity_id
_entity_poly.type
_entity_poly.pdbx_seq_one_letter_code
_entity_poly.pdbx_strand_id
1 'polypeptide(L)'
;MIVSTTPSLEGYTITAYLGVVSGETIIGANIFKDFFASITDIVGGRSGAYERVLREAKSTAMAEMEAQARAFGGNAVVGIDLDYETIRDGMLMVTASGTAVRVEKNNAY
;
A
#
# COMPACT_ATOMS: atom_id res chain seq x y z
N MET A 1 7.78 8.95 7.07
CA MET A 1 8.21 7.56 7.28
C MET A 1 8.79 7.08 5.97
N ILE A 2 9.94 6.40 5.98
CA ILE A 2 10.49 5.84 4.73
C ILE A 2 9.76 4.52 4.47
N VAL A 3 9.32 4.30 3.23
CA VAL A 3 8.66 3.06 2.82
C VAL A 3 9.35 2.53 1.57
N SER A 4 9.64 1.23 1.53
CA SER A 4 10.28 0.61 0.38
C SER A 4 9.84 -0.83 0.18
N THR A 5 9.73 -1.24 -1.08
CA THR A 5 9.60 -2.64 -1.47
C THR A 5 10.91 -3.40 -1.34
N THR A 6 12.05 -2.71 -1.23
CA THR A 6 13.36 -3.34 -0.98
C THR A 6 13.50 -3.80 0.47
N PRO A 7 14.25 -4.88 0.75
CA PRO A 7 14.46 -5.37 2.12
C PRO A 7 15.42 -4.49 2.94
N SER A 8 16.18 -3.59 2.28
CA SER A 8 17.14 -2.69 2.89
C SER A 8 17.02 -1.27 2.32
N LEU A 9 17.58 -0.29 3.02
CA LEU A 9 17.61 1.12 2.62
C LEU A 9 19.07 1.58 2.50
N GLU A 10 19.51 1.92 1.30
CA GLU A 10 20.86 2.42 1.06
C GLU A 10 21.11 3.73 1.82
N GLY A 11 22.28 3.85 2.46
CA GLY A 11 22.62 5.00 3.29
C GLY A 11 21.93 5.02 4.66
N TYR A 12 21.23 3.95 5.02
CA TYR A 12 20.66 3.75 6.36
C TYR A 12 21.08 2.40 6.94
N THR A 13 21.06 2.30 8.27
CA THR A 13 21.24 1.05 9.00
C THR A 13 19.95 0.74 9.77
N ILE A 14 19.42 -0.48 9.63
CA ILE A 14 18.30 -0.96 10.45
C ILE A 14 18.82 -1.27 11.85
N THR A 15 18.29 -0.58 12.86
CA THR A 15 18.69 -0.73 14.26
C THR A 15 17.71 -1.59 15.07
N ALA A 16 16.48 -1.77 14.60
CA ALA A 16 15.51 -2.69 15.20
C ALA A 16 14.48 -3.18 14.17
N TYR A 17 14.09 -4.45 14.28
CA TYR A 17 12.94 -5.03 13.60
C TYR A 17 11.77 -5.10 14.58
N LEU A 18 10.63 -4.53 14.20
CA LEU A 18 9.51 -4.30 15.10
C LEU A 18 8.29 -5.17 14.79
N GLY A 19 8.44 -6.10 13.84
CA GLY A 19 7.40 -7.03 13.43
C GLY A 19 6.77 -6.68 12.08
N VAL A 20 5.90 -7.57 11.64
CA VAL A 20 5.11 -7.42 10.42
C VAL A 20 4.00 -6.41 10.66
N VAL A 21 3.75 -5.56 9.67
CA VAL A 21 2.64 -4.62 9.64
C VAL A 21 1.86 -4.77 8.34
N SER A 22 0.56 -4.47 8.38
CA SER A 22 -0.31 -4.50 7.24
C SER A 22 -1.38 -3.40 7.29
N GLY A 23 -2.00 -3.17 6.15
CA GLY A 23 -3.22 -2.38 6.01
C GLY A 23 -4.01 -2.88 4.82
N GLU A 24 -5.33 -2.77 4.90
CA GLU A 24 -6.23 -3.41 3.95
C GLU A 24 -7.33 -2.43 3.51
N THR A 25 -7.75 -2.51 2.25
CA THR A 25 -8.89 -1.73 1.78
C THR A 25 -9.73 -2.56 0.83
N ILE A 26 -11.04 -2.59 1.10
CA ILE A 26 -12.00 -3.36 0.31
C ILE A 26 -12.83 -2.40 -0.53
N ILE A 27 -12.73 -2.53 -1.85
CA ILE A 27 -13.57 -1.84 -2.81
C ILE A 27 -14.83 -2.66 -3.03
N GLY A 28 -16.00 -2.06 -2.77
CA GLY A 28 -17.29 -2.73 -2.86
C GLY A 28 -17.80 -2.96 -4.29
N ALA A 29 -18.67 -3.97 -4.44
CA ALA A 29 -19.25 -4.35 -5.73
C ALA A 29 -20.10 -3.26 -6.40
N ASN A 30 -20.78 -2.41 -5.62
CA ASN A 30 -21.59 -1.32 -6.16
C ASN A 30 -20.71 -0.24 -6.79
N ILE A 31 -19.59 0.09 -6.12
CA ILE A 31 -18.56 1.01 -6.64
C ILE A 31 -18.05 0.48 -7.99
N PHE A 32 -17.68 -0.79 -8.05
CA PHE A 32 -17.27 -1.45 -9.30
C PHE A 32 -18.33 -1.37 -10.41
N LYS A 33 -19.59 -1.72 -10.11
CA LYS A 33 -20.69 -1.72 -11.09
C LYS A 33 -20.99 -0.33 -11.65
N ASP A 34 -21.02 0.68 -10.79
CA ASP A 34 -21.27 2.08 -11.19
C ASP A 34 -20.17 2.57 -12.14
N PHE A 35 -18.92 2.15 -11.92
CA PHE A 35 -17.83 2.46 -12.83
C PHE A 35 -17.92 1.71 -14.15
N PHE A 36 -18.33 0.43 -14.16
CA PHE A 36 -18.58 -0.32 -15.40
C PHE A 36 -19.69 0.29 -16.26
N ALA A 37 -20.76 0.79 -15.64
CA ALA A 37 -21.84 1.49 -16.34
C ALA A 37 -21.38 2.84 -16.94
N SER A 38 -20.30 3.43 -16.39
CA SER A 38 -19.71 4.70 -16.82
C SER A 38 -18.53 4.54 -17.79
N ILE A 39 -18.28 3.34 -18.34
CA ILE A 39 -17.19 3.05 -19.32
C ILE A 39 -17.54 3.59 -20.72
N THR A 40 -17.90 4.86 -20.82
CA THR A 40 -17.91 5.58 -22.11
C THR A 40 -16.55 6.22 -22.43
N ASP A 41 -15.66 6.32 -21.43
CA ASP A 41 -14.42 7.13 -21.50
C ASP A 41 -13.13 6.31 -21.59
N ILE A 42 -13.12 5.16 -22.28
CA ILE A 42 -11.86 4.46 -22.61
C ILE A 42 -11.13 5.26 -23.69
N VAL A 43 -10.26 6.17 -23.27
CA VAL A 43 -9.30 6.83 -24.18
C VAL A 43 -7.94 6.17 -23.97
N GLY A 44 -7.46 5.45 -24.99
CA GLY A 44 -6.12 4.84 -24.98
C GLY A 44 -5.93 3.64 -24.04
N GLY A 45 -7.02 2.94 -23.66
CA GLY A 45 -6.97 1.72 -22.85
C GLY A 45 -6.89 1.93 -21.33
N ARG A 46 -6.93 3.19 -20.86
CA ARG A 46 -6.97 3.54 -19.43
C ARG A 46 -8.39 3.94 -19.03
N SER A 47 -8.94 3.31 -17.99
CA SER A 47 -10.18 3.78 -17.37
C SER A 47 -9.82 4.74 -16.23
N GLY A 48 -9.91 6.04 -16.49
CA GLY A 48 -9.53 7.07 -15.51
C GLY A 48 -10.32 6.99 -14.20
N ALA A 49 -11.56 6.51 -14.25
CA ALA A 49 -12.37 6.29 -13.07
C ALA A 49 -11.91 5.05 -12.27
N TYR A 50 -11.60 3.94 -12.95
CA TYR A 50 -11.11 2.71 -12.33
C TYR A 50 -9.75 2.91 -11.64
N GLU A 51 -8.81 3.58 -12.32
CA GLU A 51 -7.49 3.86 -11.76
C GLU A 51 -7.55 4.76 -10.53
N ARG A 52 -8.53 5.67 -10.46
CA ARG A 52 -8.72 6.55 -9.31
C ARG A 52 -9.07 5.75 -8.06
N VAL A 53 -10.03 4.82 -8.18
CA VAL A 53 -10.47 3.97 -7.07
C VAL A 53 -9.35 3.06 -6.59
N LEU A 54 -8.63 2.42 -7.51
CA LEU A 54 -7.47 1.60 -7.15
C LEU A 54 -6.38 2.41 -6.44
N ARG A 55 -6.13 3.63 -6.90
CA ARG A 55 -5.16 4.52 -6.27
C ARG A 55 -5.58 4.90 -4.86
N GLU A 56 -6.85 5.21 -4.65
CA GLU A 56 -7.42 5.56 -3.35
C GLU A 56 -7.37 4.37 -2.38
N ALA A 57 -7.75 3.18 -2.84
CA ALA A 57 -7.68 1.95 -2.06
C ALA A 57 -6.23 1.62 -1.66
N LYS A 58 -5.29 1.68 -2.61
CA LYS A 58 -3.86 1.51 -2.31
C LYS A 58 -3.35 2.55 -1.32
N SER A 59 -3.74 3.82 -1.47
CA SER A 59 -3.31 4.89 -0.57
C SER A 59 -3.82 4.65 0.86
N THR A 60 -5.04 4.12 0.99
CA THR A 60 -5.65 3.82 2.29
C THR A 60 -4.94 2.65 2.97
N ALA A 61 -4.76 1.53 2.26
CA ALA A 61 -4.02 0.36 2.75
C ALA A 61 -2.58 0.72 3.19
N MET A 62 -1.87 1.52 2.38
CA MET A 62 -0.53 2.01 2.73
C MET A 62 -0.54 2.89 3.99
N ALA A 63 -1.53 3.79 4.12
CA ALA A 63 -1.64 4.68 5.27
C ALA A 63 -1.91 3.91 6.58
N GLU A 64 -2.75 2.87 6.53
CA GLU A 64 -3.01 1.98 7.67
C GLU A 64 -1.75 1.21 8.08
N MET A 65 -1.03 0.61 7.12
CA MET A 65 0.23 -0.07 7.36
C MET A 65 1.28 0.86 8.00
N GLU A 66 1.42 2.09 7.48
CA GLU A 66 2.32 3.08 8.07
C GLU A 66 1.86 3.51 9.47
N ALA A 67 0.55 3.64 9.71
CA ALA A 67 0.02 3.97 11.03
C ALA A 67 0.34 2.88 12.05
N GLN A 68 0.18 1.60 11.67
CA GLN A 68 0.58 0.47 12.50
C GLN A 68 2.09 0.46 12.76
N ALA A 69 2.92 0.73 11.74
CA ALA A 69 4.37 0.85 11.90
C ALA A 69 4.76 1.96 12.89
N ARG A 70 4.07 3.11 12.86
CA ARG A 70 4.26 4.19 13.85
C ARG A 70 3.87 3.73 15.25
N ALA A 71 2.77 3.00 15.39
CA ALA A 71 2.32 2.46 16.68
C ALA A 71 3.33 1.48 17.29
N PHE A 72 4.06 0.74 16.44
CA PHE A 72 5.15 -0.14 16.88
C PHE A 72 6.46 0.61 17.17
N GLY A 73 6.50 1.92 16.97
CA GLY A 73 7.69 2.75 17.15
C GLY A 73 8.67 2.69 15.98
N GLY A 74 8.22 2.26 14.80
CA GLY A 74 9.00 2.25 13.56
C GLY A 74 9.07 3.63 12.92
N ASN A 75 10.16 3.89 12.23
CA ASN A 75 10.33 5.10 11.40
C ASN A 75 10.50 4.76 9.90
N ALA A 76 10.55 3.48 9.55
CA ALA A 76 10.45 2.98 8.19
C ALA A 76 9.71 1.63 8.09
N VAL A 77 9.25 1.31 6.89
CA VAL A 77 8.74 -0.02 6.50
C VAL A 77 9.53 -0.51 5.29
N VAL A 78 10.06 -1.73 5.37
CA VAL A 78 10.86 -2.36 4.31
C VAL A 78 10.22 -3.67 3.86
N GLY A 79 10.62 -4.14 2.67
CA GLY A 79 10.10 -5.38 2.10
C GLY A 79 8.59 -5.33 1.88
N ILE A 80 8.08 -4.17 1.45
CA ILE A 80 6.66 -3.99 1.20
C ILE A 80 6.20 -4.88 0.05
N ASP A 81 5.09 -5.58 0.26
CA ASP A 81 4.34 -6.30 -0.76
C ASP A 81 2.94 -5.71 -0.91
N LEU A 82 2.42 -5.73 -2.14
CA LEU A 82 1.12 -5.16 -2.51
C LEU A 82 0.30 -6.18 -3.30
N ASP A 83 -0.75 -6.68 -2.66
CA ASP A 83 -1.64 -7.68 -3.24
C ASP A 83 -3.00 -7.12 -3.59
N TYR A 84 -3.55 -7.60 -4.70
CA TYR A 84 -4.90 -7.28 -5.17
C TYR A 84 -5.66 -8.58 -5.33
N GLU A 85 -6.71 -8.77 -4.53
CA GLU A 85 -7.47 -10.02 -4.51
C GLU A 85 -8.94 -9.77 -4.73
N THR A 86 -9.57 -10.56 -5.60
CA THR A 86 -11.03 -10.54 -5.73
C THR A 86 -11.63 -11.40 -4.62
N ILE A 87 -12.42 -10.81 -3.72
CA ILE A 87 -13.02 -11.55 -2.60
C ILE A 87 -14.29 -12.31 -3.08
N ARG A 88 -15.23 -11.58 -3.69
CA ARG A 88 -16.55 -12.07 -4.19
C ARG A 88 -17.02 -11.17 -5.34
N ASP A 89 -18.01 -11.60 -6.11
CA ASP A 89 -18.59 -10.91 -7.28
C ASP A 89 -18.51 -9.36 -7.24
N GLY A 90 -17.47 -8.81 -7.86
CA GLY A 90 -17.25 -7.37 -8.00
C GLY A 90 -16.54 -6.66 -6.84
N MET A 91 -16.11 -7.37 -5.80
CA MET A 91 -15.32 -6.82 -4.70
C MET A 91 -13.83 -7.08 -4.90
N LEU A 92 -13.02 -6.04 -4.69
CA LEU A 92 -11.56 -6.12 -4.75
C LEU A 92 -10.95 -5.67 -3.43
N MET A 93 -10.09 -6.50 -2.85
CA MET A 93 -9.24 -6.18 -1.72
C MET A 93 -7.89 -5.69 -2.22
N VAL A 94 -7.38 -4.64 -1.58
CA VAL A 94 -6.00 -4.18 -1.72
C VAL A 94 -5.34 -4.33 -0.37
N THR A 95 -4.27 -5.11 -0.32
CA THR A 95 -3.50 -5.36 0.91
C THR A 95 -2.09 -4.81 0.72
N ALA A 96 -1.63 -4.04 1.69
CA ALA A 96 -0.22 -3.66 1.82
C ALA A 96 0.35 -4.37 3.04
N SER A 97 1.49 -5.04 2.89
CA SER A 97 2.19 -5.66 4.02
C SER A 97 3.68 -5.35 3.97
N GLY A 98 4.36 -5.40 5.10
CA GLY A 98 5.80 -5.18 5.17
C GLY A 98 6.35 -5.36 6.58
N THR A 99 7.63 -5.04 6.77
CA THR A 99 8.27 -5.11 8.09
C THR A 99 8.53 -3.72 8.64
N ALA A 100 7.94 -3.40 9.80
CA ALA A 100 8.23 -2.16 10.51
C ALA A 100 9.63 -2.22 11.12
N VAL A 101 10.42 -1.18 10.90
CA VAL A 101 11.80 -1.10 11.36
C VAL A 101 12.12 0.28 11.94
N ARG A 102 13.15 0.32 12.78
CA ARG A 102 13.86 1.56 13.12
C ARG A 102 15.13 1.65 12.29
N VAL A 103 15.36 2.80 11.67
CA VAL A 103 16.57 3.07 10.88
C VAL A 103 17.26 4.35 11.31
N GLU A 104 18.57 4.37 11.15
CA GLU A 104 19.42 5.54 11.35
C GLU A 104 20.20 5.84 10.07
N LYS A 105 20.35 7.12 9.74
CA LYS A 105 21.12 7.52 8.54
C LYS A 105 22.60 7.28 8.81
N ASN A 106 23.28 6.63 7.87
CA ASN A 106 24.72 6.43 7.96
C ASN A 106 25.40 7.80 7.83
N ASN A 107 26.29 8.13 8.77
CA ASN A 107 27.11 9.32 8.63
C ASN A 107 28.11 9.08 7.49
N ALA A 108 28.02 9.90 6.43
CA ALA A 108 29.08 9.98 5.45
C ALA A 108 30.31 10.57 6.15
N TYR A 109 31.44 9.87 6.06
CA TYR A 109 32.75 10.39 6.43
C TYR A 109 33.20 11.49 5.47
#